data_AF-A0A1H6ITD3-F1
#
_entry.id   AF-A0A1H6ITD3-F1
#
_cell.length_a   1.000
_cell.length_b   1.000
_cell.length_c   1.000
_cell.angle_alpha   90.00
_cell.angle_beta   90.00
_cell.angle_gamma   90.00
#
_symmetry.space_group_name_H-M   'P 1'
#
loop_
_entity.id
_entity.type
_entity.pdbx_description
1 polymer ?
#
loop_
_entity_poly.entity_id
_entity_poly.type
_entity_poly.pdbx_seq_one_letter_code
_entity_poly.pdbx_strand_id
1 'polypeptide(L)'
;MHLLSFVDNHDVSRIATILTNKNHIPLVYAIMFGMPGIPCIYYGSEWGAEADKKDGDPALRVSFDKPIDNELSAYISKLAKIHRESKALCYGDISVPVLTNKQCIIQRRCDDERILIAINAEDQPFTAHFDAGCGTADELITGTKHDFGGGSELPPYSAQIWKMER
;
A
#
# COMPACT_ATOMS: atom_id res chain seq x y z
N MET A 1 6.45 -18.32 -10.73
CA MET A 1 6.57 -17.12 -11.59
C MET A 1 5.87 -15.99 -10.85
N HIS A 2 6.55 -14.87 -10.57
CA HIS A 2 5.90 -13.69 -9.97
C HIS A 2 5.36 -12.80 -11.09
N LEU A 3 4.14 -12.30 -10.92
CA LEU A 3 3.53 -11.31 -11.82
C LEU A 3 4.04 -9.91 -11.48
N LEU A 4 4.03 -9.00 -12.45
CA LEU A 4 4.24 -7.58 -12.20
C LEU A 4 2.93 -6.96 -11.67
N SER A 5 3.04 -6.22 -10.58
CA SER A 5 1.92 -5.50 -9.96
C SER A 5 2.14 -4.01 -10.14
N PHE A 6 1.26 -3.35 -10.88
CA PHE A 6 1.29 -1.91 -11.12
C PHE A 6 -0.12 -1.34 -10.97
N VAL A 7 -0.21 -0.06 -10.62
CA VAL A 7 -1.49 0.67 -10.48
C VAL A 7 -1.79 1.57 -11.69
N ASP A 8 -0.79 1.80 -12.53
CA ASP A 8 -0.85 2.47 -13.82
C ASP A 8 0.36 2.09 -14.69
N ASN A 9 0.30 2.45 -15.97
CA ASN A 9 1.40 2.25 -16.92
C ASN A 9 1.23 3.18 -18.14
N HIS A 10 2.01 2.94 -19.20
CA HIS A 10 2.01 3.75 -20.43
C HIS A 10 0.74 3.61 -21.31
N ASP A 11 -0.13 2.64 -21.03
CA ASP A 11 -1.32 2.35 -21.82
C ASP A 11 -2.65 2.72 -21.15
N VAL A 12 -2.61 3.16 -19.90
CA VAL A 12 -3.79 3.56 -19.11
C VAL A 12 -3.62 4.96 -18.52
N SER A 13 -4.73 5.60 -18.13
CA SER A 13 -4.68 6.86 -17.39
C SER A 13 -3.90 6.68 -16.09
N ARG A 14 -3.15 7.69 -15.67
CA ARG A 14 -2.36 7.62 -14.43
C ARG A 14 -3.27 7.43 -13.22
N ILE A 15 -2.80 6.73 -12.21
CA ILE A 15 -3.61 6.39 -11.04
C ILE A 15 -4.13 7.64 -10.30
N ALA A 16 -3.30 8.69 -10.26
CA ALA A 16 -3.67 9.97 -9.69
C ALA A 16 -4.86 10.61 -10.43
N THR A 17 -5.03 10.38 -11.74
CA THR A 17 -6.18 10.85 -12.52
C THR A 17 -7.41 9.98 -12.32
N ILE A 18 -7.25 8.67 -12.19
CA ILE A 18 -8.37 7.72 -12.02
C ILE A 18 -9.05 7.90 -10.66
N LEU A 19 -8.27 8.10 -9.60
CA LEU A 19 -8.81 8.25 -8.24
C LEU A 19 -9.53 9.58 -8.07
N THR A 20 -10.84 9.52 -7.80
CA THR A 20 -11.68 10.70 -7.53
C THR A 20 -11.40 11.32 -6.17
N ASN A 21 -10.80 10.58 -5.25
CA ASN A 21 -10.34 11.05 -3.96
C ASN A 21 -8.82 10.92 -3.86
N LYS A 22 -8.11 12.05 -3.76
CA LYS A 22 -6.64 12.08 -3.72
C LYS A 22 -6.07 11.45 -2.45
N ASN A 23 -6.83 11.39 -1.37
CA ASN A 23 -6.41 10.71 -0.14
C ASN A 23 -6.28 9.18 -0.33
N HIS A 24 -6.80 8.61 -1.42
CA HIS A 24 -6.62 7.20 -1.75
C HIS A 24 -5.30 6.89 -2.46
N ILE A 25 -4.55 7.90 -2.91
CA ILE A 25 -3.30 7.68 -3.64
C ILE A 25 -2.27 6.92 -2.77
N PRO A 26 -1.97 7.29 -1.52
CA PRO A 26 -1.04 6.51 -0.70
C PRO A 26 -1.55 5.08 -0.45
N LEU A 27 -2.86 4.91 -0.26
CA LEU A 27 -3.48 3.62 0.06
C LEU A 27 -3.35 2.62 -1.09
N VAL A 28 -3.49 3.07 -2.34
CA VAL A 28 -3.34 2.18 -3.50
C VAL A 28 -1.92 1.63 -3.61
N TYR A 29 -0.91 2.42 -3.23
CA TYR A 29 0.47 1.98 -3.18
C TYR A 29 0.71 1.01 -2.01
N ALA A 30 0.15 1.28 -0.83
CA ALA A 30 0.22 0.34 0.29
C ALA A 30 -0.35 -1.03 -0.08
N ILE A 31 -1.50 -1.05 -0.77
CA ILE A 31 -2.09 -2.29 -1.31
C ILE A 31 -1.15 -2.92 -2.33
N MET A 32 -0.67 -2.18 -3.33
CA MET A 32 0.22 -2.71 -4.37
C MET A 32 1.48 -3.37 -3.79
N PHE A 33 2.10 -2.77 -2.78
CA PHE A 33 3.27 -3.32 -2.09
C PHE A 33 2.92 -4.49 -1.15
N GLY A 34 1.67 -4.59 -0.69
CA GLY A 34 1.15 -5.69 0.12
C GLY A 34 0.72 -6.93 -0.69
N MET A 35 0.37 -6.75 -1.96
CA MET A 35 -0.09 -7.84 -2.84
C MET A 35 1.05 -8.76 -3.30
N PRO A 36 0.78 -10.06 -3.57
CA PRO A 36 1.73 -10.93 -4.22
C PRO A 36 2.15 -10.40 -5.60
N GLY A 37 3.45 -10.45 -5.90
CA GLY A 37 4.00 -10.00 -7.17
C GLY A 37 5.22 -9.10 -6.98
N ILE A 38 5.72 -8.57 -8.08
CA ILE A 38 6.82 -7.60 -8.12
C ILE A 38 6.19 -6.21 -8.29
N PRO A 39 6.23 -5.34 -7.26
CA PRO A 39 5.73 -3.97 -7.36
C PRO A 39 6.48 -3.21 -8.44
N CYS A 40 5.74 -2.54 -9.32
CA CYS A 40 6.27 -1.79 -10.44
C CYS A 40 5.62 -0.39 -10.46
N ILE A 41 6.47 0.63 -10.38
CA ILE A 41 6.05 2.04 -10.38
C ILE A 41 6.25 2.59 -11.78
N TYR A 42 5.23 3.22 -12.35
CA TYR A 42 5.36 3.98 -13.57
C TYR A 42 5.95 5.37 -13.27
N TYR A 43 6.98 5.77 -14.02
CA TYR A 43 7.74 6.98 -13.71
C TYR A 43 6.84 8.23 -13.65
N GLY A 44 7.06 9.05 -12.62
CA GLY A 44 6.26 10.22 -12.29
C GLY A 44 5.02 9.92 -11.44
N SER A 45 4.55 8.67 -11.39
CA SER A 45 3.39 8.31 -10.55
C SER A 45 3.75 8.34 -9.06
N GLU A 46 5.03 8.17 -8.70
CA GLU A 46 5.56 8.40 -7.36
C GLU A 46 5.49 9.87 -6.91
N TRP A 47 5.35 10.80 -7.87
CA TRP A 47 5.14 12.21 -7.60
C TRP A 47 3.68 12.63 -7.65
N GLY A 48 2.78 11.69 -7.95
CA GLY A 48 1.35 11.97 -8.15
C GLY A 48 1.07 12.62 -9.50
N ALA A 49 1.88 12.37 -10.52
CA ALA A 49 1.64 12.90 -11.86
C ALA A 49 0.27 12.44 -12.38
N GLU A 50 -0.45 13.38 -12.99
CA GLU A 50 -1.77 13.15 -13.57
C GLU A 50 -1.66 13.16 -15.09
N ALA A 51 -2.39 12.25 -15.73
CA ALA A 51 -2.61 12.24 -17.18
C ALA A 51 -3.76 11.28 -17.51
N ASP A 52 -4.58 11.66 -18.49
CA ASP A 52 -5.69 10.86 -18.97
C ASP A 52 -5.36 10.25 -20.34
N LYS A 53 -5.56 8.93 -20.49
CA LYS A 53 -5.33 8.21 -21.75
C LYS A 53 -6.15 8.80 -22.90
N LYS A 54 -7.31 9.40 -22.62
CA LYS A 54 -8.14 10.05 -23.65
C LYS A 54 -7.42 11.21 -24.37
N ASP A 55 -6.43 11.82 -23.71
CA ASP A 55 -5.63 12.92 -24.28
C ASP A 55 -4.46 12.40 -25.14
N GLY A 56 -4.37 11.08 -25.29
CA GLY A 56 -3.41 10.39 -26.13
C GLY A 56 -2.15 9.98 -25.40
N ASP A 57 -1.45 9.05 -26.04
CA ASP A 57 -0.15 8.49 -25.66
C ASP A 57 0.91 9.51 -25.21
N PRO A 58 1.09 10.67 -25.87
CA PRO A 58 2.06 11.67 -25.44
C PRO A 58 1.78 12.25 -24.05
N ALA A 59 0.51 12.35 -23.64
CA ALA A 59 0.14 12.86 -22.31
C ALA A 59 0.62 11.93 -21.18
N LEU A 60 0.72 10.63 -21.44
CA LEU A 60 1.24 9.65 -20.47
C LEU A 60 2.77 9.61 -20.42
N ARG A 61 3.44 10.12 -21.46
CA ARG A 61 4.89 10.02 -21.68
C ARG A 61 5.60 11.37 -21.58
N VAL A 62 5.19 12.21 -20.62
CA VAL A 62 5.82 13.50 -20.37
C VAL A 62 7.28 13.35 -19.94
N SER A 63 8.09 14.35 -20.26
CA SER A 63 9.44 14.48 -19.74
C SER A 63 9.41 15.30 -18.45
N PHE A 64 10.18 14.87 -17.46
CA PHE A 64 10.38 15.61 -16.22
C PHE A 64 11.83 16.10 -16.16
N ASP A 65 12.02 17.39 -15.88
CA ASP A 65 13.37 17.99 -15.91
C ASP A 65 14.26 17.50 -14.77
N LYS A 66 13.65 17.16 -13.61
CA LYS A 66 14.34 16.66 -12.42
C LYS A 66 13.41 15.83 -11.55
N PRO A 67 13.95 14.94 -10.70
CA PRO A 67 13.17 14.28 -9.67
C PRO A 67 12.49 15.28 -8.72
N ILE A 68 11.29 14.93 -8.25
CA ILE A 68 10.55 15.69 -7.25
C ILE A 68 10.66 14.94 -5.93
N ASP A 69 11.09 15.63 -4.88
CA ASP A 69 11.02 15.13 -3.51
C ASP A 69 9.73 15.64 -2.86
N ASN A 70 8.84 14.73 -2.53
CA ASN A 70 7.56 15.01 -1.89
C ASN A 70 7.13 13.87 -0.97
N GLU A 71 6.06 14.12 -0.18
CA GLU A 71 5.57 13.16 0.81
C GLU A 71 5.24 11.80 0.21
N LEU A 72 4.66 11.76 -1.00
CA LEU A 72 4.31 10.51 -1.69
C LEU A 72 5.55 9.71 -2.09
N SER A 73 6.57 10.38 -2.65
CA SER A 73 7.82 9.73 -3.04
C SER A 73 8.58 9.19 -1.82
N ALA A 74 8.60 9.92 -0.70
CA ALA A 74 9.16 9.47 0.56
C ALA A 74 8.39 8.26 1.13
N TYR A 75 7.05 8.29 1.03
CA TYR A 75 6.18 7.21 1.45
C TYR A 75 6.41 5.93 0.61
N ILE A 76 6.41 6.03 -0.71
CA ILE A 76 6.66 4.91 -1.63
C ILE A 76 8.07 4.34 -1.44
N SER A 77 9.08 5.18 -1.22
CA SER A 77 10.44 4.74 -0.89
C SER A 77 10.46 3.90 0.38
N LYS A 78 9.69 4.31 1.41
CA LYS A 78 9.52 3.53 2.65
C LYS A 78 8.83 2.19 2.39
N LEU A 79 7.76 2.16 1.60
CA LEU A 79 7.07 0.91 1.22
C LEU A 79 7.99 -0.03 0.45
N ALA A 80 8.78 0.48 -0.48
CA ALA A 80 9.75 -0.30 -1.24
C ALA A 80 10.83 -0.92 -0.33
N LYS A 81 11.30 -0.17 0.67
CA LYS A 81 12.22 -0.69 1.69
C LYS A 81 11.56 -1.81 2.50
N ILE A 82 10.36 -1.59 3.02
CA ILE A 82 9.60 -2.58 3.80
C ILE A 82 9.38 -3.87 3.00
N HIS A 83 8.94 -3.75 1.75
CA HIS A 83 8.71 -4.90 0.88
C HIS A 83 10.01 -5.69 0.66
N ARG A 84 11.10 -5.02 0.32
CA ARG A 84 12.41 -5.66 0.07
C ARG A 84 12.96 -6.39 1.30
N GLU A 85 12.68 -5.87 2.49
CA GLU A 85 13.19 -6.41 3.76
C GLU A 85 12.28 -7.51 4.37
N SER A 86 11.10 -7.77 3.79
CA SER A 86 10.15 -8.77 4.26
C SER A 86 10.06 -9.99 3.34
N LYS A 87 10.36 -11.17 3.89
CA LYS A 87 10.16 -12.46 3.22
C LYS A 87 8.68 -12.72 2.94
N ALA A 88 7.81 -12.38 3.88
CA ALA A 88 6.37 -12.58 3.74
C ALA A 88 5.78 -11.71 2.62
N LEU A 89 6.21 -10.45 2.48
CA LEU A 89 5.76 -9.59 1.38
C LEU A 89 6.28 -10.07 0.01
N CYS A 90 7.51 -10.57 -0.06
CA CYS A 90 8.05 -11.09 -1.32
C CYS A 90 7.49 -12.48 -1.72
N TYR A 91 7.34 -13.39 -0.76
CA TYR A 91 7.12 -14.82 -1.04
C TYR A 91 5.97 -15.46 -0.26
N GLY A 92 5.41 -14.77 0.74
CA GLY A 92 4.37 -15.34 1.60
C GLY A 92 3.02 -15.47 0.90
N ASP A 93 2.23 -16.42 1.37
CA ASP A 93 0.83 -16.62 0.99
C ASP A 93 -0.02 -15.42 1.38
N ILE A 94 -1.17 -15.27 0.72
CA ILE A 94 -2.13 -14.19 0.97
C ILE A 94 -3.40 -14.73 1.64
N SER A 95 -3.90 -14.00 2.63
CA SER A 95 -5.28 -14.12 3.11
C SER A 95 -5.84 -12.74 3.49
N VAL A 96 -7.15 -12.61 3.66
CA VAL A 96 -7.80 -11.32 3.94
C VAL A 96 -8.72 -11.48 5.16
N PRO A 97 -8.18 -11.39 6.39
CA PRO A 97 -8.97 -11.57 7.62
C PRO A 97 -10.08 -10.55 7.84
N VAL A 98 -9.93 -9.33 7.29
CA VAL A 98 -10.97 -8.29 7.36
C VAL A 98 -11.22 -7.76 5.96
N LEU A 99 -12.48 -7.77 5.55
CA LEU A 99 -12.94 -7.18 4.29
C LEU A 99 -14.32 -6.56 4.48
N THR A 100 -14.41 -5.26 4.28
CA THR A 100 -15.66 -4.50 4.24
C THR A 100 -15.74 -3.74 2.91
N ASN A 101 -16.74 -2.86 2.76
CA ASN A 101 -16.85 -2.00 1.58
C ASN A 101 -15.73 -0.94 1.49
N LYS A 102 -15.12 -0.57 2.63
CA LYS A 102 -14.20 0.58 2.75
C LYS A 102 -12.89 0.26 3.48
N GLN A 103 -12.81 -0.87 4.16
CA GLN A 103 -11.64 -1.29 4.91
C GLN A 103 -11.25 -2.71 4.53
N CYS A 104 -9.96 -2.98 4.54
CA CYS A 104 -9.45 -4.35 4.43
C CYS A 104 -8.18 -4.53 5.24
N ILE A 105 -7.95 -5.76 5.71
CA ILE A 105 -6.67 -6.19 6.26
C ILE A 105 -6.21 -7.37 5.41
N ILE A 106 -5.09 -7.18 4.72
CA ILE A 106 -4.45 -8.21 3.91
C ILE A 106 -3.32 -8.80 4.74
N GLN A 107 -3.30 -10.13 4.87
CA GLN A 107 -2.22 -10.85 5.49
C GLN A 107 -1.28 -11.42 4.44
N ARG A 108 0.02 -11.28 4.70
CA ARG A 108 1.09 -11.99 4.01
C ARG A 108 1.84 -12.86 5.02
N ARG A 109 2.00 -14.15 4.74
CA ARG A 109 2.60 -15.09 5.69
C ARG A 109 3.53 -16.10 5.00
N CYS A 110 4.70 -16.31 5.58
CA CYS A 110 5.54 -17.49 5.34
C CYS A 110 5.86 -18.15 6.69
N ASP A 111 6.71 -19.18 6.71
CA ASP A 111 6.99 -19.98 7.91
C ASP A 111 7.48 -19.15 9.10
N ASP A 112 8.32 -18.14 8.85
CA ASP A 112 9.05 -17.38 9.88
C ASP A 112 8.65 -15.90 10.00
N GLU A 113 7.70 -15.43 9.17
CA GLU A 113 7.26 -14.03 9.13
C GLU A 113 5.79 -13.90 8.76
N ARG A 114 5.10 -12.98 9.44
CA ARG A 114 3.71 -12.61 9.18
C ARG A 114 3.57 -11.10 9.19
N ILE A 115 3.02 -10.56 8.12
CA ILE A 115 2.76 -9.13 7.92
C ILE A 115 1.26 -8.93 7.69
N LEU A 116 0.69 -7.91 8.31
CA LEU A 116 -0.65 -7.41 8.00
C LEU A 116 -0.52 -6.02 7.37
N ILE A 117 -1.25 -5.80 6.27
CA ILE A 117 -1.45 -4.50 5.64
C ILE A 117 -2.90 -4.11 5.90
N ALA A 118 -3.12 -3.13 6.76
CA ALA A 118 -4.44 -2.62 7.10
C ALA A 118 -4.71 -1.33 6.32
N ILE A 119 -5.90 -1.21 5.73
CA ILE A 119 -6.32 -0.08 4.91
C ILE A 119 -7.67 0.42 5.40
N ASN A 120 -7.78 1.73 5.58
CA ASN A 120 -9.06 2.42 5.73
C ASN A 120 -9.26 3.47 4.65
N ALA A 121 -10.12 3.20 3.67
CA ALA A 121 -10.41 4.08 2.55
C ALA A 121 -11.58 5.06 2.81
N GLU A 122 -12.03 5.18 4.06
CA GLU A 122 -13.10 6.09 4.47
C GLU A 122 -12.56 7.34 5.19
N ASP A 123 -13.35 8.42 5.23
CA ASP A 123 -13.04 9.66 5.97
C ASP A 123 -13.34 9.56 7.48
N GLN A 124 -13.79 8.41 7.96
CA GLN A 124 -14.05 8.13 9.36
C GLN A 124 -13.07 7.10 9.91
N PRO A 125 -12.71 7.17 11.21
CA PRO A 125 -11.93 6.12 11.84
C PRO A 125 -12.71 4.80 11.85
N PHE A 126 -11.98 3.69 11.78
CA PHE A 126 -12.55 2.35 11.82
C PHE A 126 -11.78 1.47 12.81
N THR A 127 -12.49 0.85 13.75
CA THR A 127 -11.88 -0.11 14.68
C THR A 127 -12.07 -1.53 14.16
N ALA A 128 -10.98 -2.15 13.73
CA ALA A 128 -10.97 -3.54 13.29
C ALA A 128 -10.93 -4.48 14.50
N HIS A 129 -11.94 -5.34 14.62
CA HIS A 129 -11.96 -6.45 15.56
C HIS A 129 -11.76 -7.75 14.79
N PHE A 130 -10.60 -8.38 14.97
CA PHE A 130 -10.23 -9.63 14.32
C PHE A 130 -9.22 -10.39 15.19
N ASP A 131 -9.07 -11.69 14.94
CA ASP A 131 -8.04 -12.48 15.59
C ASP A 131 -6.67 -12.18 14.95
N ALA A 132 -5.90 -11.32 15.62
CA ALA A 132 -4.54 -10.99 15.21
C ALA A 132 -3.57 -12.16 15.43
N GLY A 133 -3.91 -13.19 16.21
CA GLY A 133 -3.05 -14.34 16.52
C GLY A 133 -1.79 -14.00 17.34
N CYS A 134 -1.65 -12.77 17.83
CA CYS A 134 -0.63 -12.34 18.78
C CYS A 134 -1.08 -11.07 19.52
N GLY A 135 -0.34 -10.65 20.55
CA GLY A 135 -0.69 -9.47 21.35
C GLY A 135 -0.19 -8.17 20.73
N THR A 136 1.02 -8.18 20.16
CA THR A 136 1.64 -6.96 19.61
C THR A 136 2.25 -7.14 18.21
N ALA A 137 2.54 -6.01 17.56
CA ALA A 137 3.28 -5.95 16.30
C ALA A 137 4.19 -4.71 16.22
N ASP A 138 5.18 -4.75 15.34
CA ASP A 138 5.92 -3.56 14.89
C ASP A 138 5.16 -2.88 13.74
N GLU A 139 4.76 -1.63 13.91
CA GLU A 139 4.22 -0.79 12.83
C GLU A 139 5.41 -0.24 12.02
N LEU A 140 5.57 -0.73 10.79
CA LEU A 140 6.77 -0.52 9.99
C LEU A 140 6.84 0.85 9.30
N ILE A 141 5.71 1.55 9.15
CA ILE A 141 5.64 2.89 8.55
C ILE A 141 6.09 3.96 9.55
N THR A 142 5.60 3.91 10.79
CA THR A 142 5.87 4.86 11.87
C THR A 142 7.05 4.44 12.73
N GLY A 143 7.39 3.14 12.76
CA GLY A 143 8.42 2.58 13.63
C GLY A 143 7.97 2.42 15.09
N THR A 144 6.66 2.45 15.36
CA THR A 144 6.09 2.27 16.70
C THR A 144 5.64 0.83 16.93
N LYS A 145 5.31 0.49 18.18
CA LYS A 145 4.60 -0.77 18.49
C LYS A 145 3.10 -0.56 18.36
N HIS A 146 2.39 -1.63 17.99
CA HIS A 146 0.93 -1.71 17.96
C HIS A 146 0.46 -2.81 18.90
N ASP A 147 -0.63 -2.57 19.64
CA ASP A 147 -1.28 -3.52 20.55
C ASP A 147 -2.68 -3.86 20.02
N PHE A 148 -2.99 -5.14 19.91
CA PHE A 148 -4.27 -5.63 19.38
C PHE A 148 -5.38 -5.74 20.44
N GLY A 149 -5.06 -5.67 21.74
CA GLY A 149 -5.96 -6.00 22.84
C GLY A 149 -7.26 -5.17 22.97
N GLY A 150 -7.29 -3.96 22.38
CA GLY A 150 -8.48 -3.09 22.35
C GLY A 150 -9.26 -3.11 21.03
N GLY A 151 -8.83 -3.91 20.05
CA GLY A 151 -9.14 -3.68 18.64
C GLY A 151 -8.12 -2.73 18.00
N SER A 152 -8.05 -2.73 16.67
CA SER A 152 -7.08 -1.91 15.94
C SER A 152 -7.77 -0.74 15.26
N GLU A 153 -7.59 0.46 15.81
CA GLU A 153 -8.10 1.68 15.20
C GLU A 153 -7.27 2.07 13.97
N LEU A 154 -7.97 2.25 12.85
CA LEU A 154 -7.42 2.76 11.60
C LEU A 154 -7.95 4.20 11.43
N PRO A 155 -7.09 5.23 11.45
CA PRO A 155 -7.50 6.59 11.14
C PRO A 155 -8.15 6.73 9.76
N PRO A 156 -8.90 7.82 9.50
CA PRO A 156 -9.38 8.16 8.17
C PRO A 156 -8.26 8.10 7.12
N TYR A 157 -8.55 7.55 5.94
CA TYR A 157 -7.62 7.48 4.80
C TYR A 157 -6.21 7.04 5.19
N SER A 158 -6.11 5.92 5.90
CA SER A 158 -4.84 5.44 6.42
C SER A 158 -4.47 4.06 5.92
N ALA A 159 -3.16 3.78 5.99
CA ALA A 159 -2.59 2.48 5.78
C ALA A 159 -1.56 2.20 6.87
N GLN A 160 -1.58 1.00 7.41
CA GLN A 160 -0.63 0.51 8.42
C GLN A 160 -0.03 -0.81 7.93
N ILE A 161 1.24 -1.03 8.25
CA ILE A 161 1.92 -2.30 7.98
C ILE A 161 2.46 -2.85 9.30
N TRP A 162 1.81 -3.88 9.81
CA TRP A 162 2.17 -4.53 11.06
C TRP A 162 2.98 -5.78 10.80
N LYS A 163 4.20 -5.83 11.33
CA LYS A 163 4.98 -7.05 11.45
C LYS A 163 4.67 -7.72 12.78
N MET A 164 4.00 -8.85 12.69
CA MET A 164 3.50 -9.57 13.86
C MET A 164 4.67 -10.14 14.65
N GLU A 165 4.57 -10.14 15.98
CA GLU A 165 5.48 -10.93 16.80
C GLU A 165 5.29 -12.44 16.52
N ARG A 166 6.34 -13.22 16.82
CA ARG A 166 6.35 -14.67 16.61
C ARG A 166 5.52 -15.40 17.66
#